data_AF-A0A4R4NM06-F1
#
_entry.id   AF-A0A4R4NM06-F1
#
_cell.length_a   1.000
_cell.length_b   1.000
_cell.length_c   1.000
_cell.angle_alpha   90.00
_cell.angle_beta   90.00
_cell.angle_gamma   90.00
#
_symmetry.space_group_name_H-M   'P 1'
#
loop_
_entity.id
_entity.type
_entity.pdbx_description
1 polymer ?
#
loop_
_entity_poly.entity_id
_entity_poly.type
_entity_poly.pdbx_seq_one_letter_code
_entity_poly.pdbx_strand_id
1 'polypeptide(L)' 'MRRITVCRDCCCGSVRKVPGLDHDEQTRQLAEVAEIRVSACLDVCDQANVIVVQPTPEGRAAGGRPVWLA' A
#
# COMPACT_ATOMS: atom_id res chain seq x y z
N MET A 1 -3.32 -14.59 -7.24
CA MET A 1 -2.57 -13.34 -7.49
C MET A 1 -2.30 -12.65 -6.16
N ARG A 2 -1.08 -12.14 -5.94
CA ARG A 2 -0.75 -11.32 -4.77
C ARG A 2 -1.15 -9.89 -5.09
N ARG A 3 -1.86 -9.22 -4.17
CA ARG A 3 -2.35 -7.86 -4.37
C ARG A 3 -1.87 -6.96 -3.24
N ILE A 4 -1.46 -5.75 -3.60
CA ILE A 4 -1.05 -4.70 -2.68
C ILE A 4 -1.91 -3.47 -2.99
N THR A 5 -2.46 -2.85 -1.95
CA THR A 5 -3.15 -1.56 -2.06
C THR A 5 -2.24 -0.48 -1.49
N VAL A 6 -2.01 0.60 -2.22
CA VAL A 6 -1.21 1.74 -1.79
C VAL A 6 -2.08 2.99 -1.68
N CYS A 7 -1.91 3.77 -0.61
CA CYS A 7 -2.57 5.06 -0.44
C CYS A 7 -1.69 6.18 -1.03
N ARG A 8 -2.20 6.95 -2.00
CA ARG A 8 -1.37 7.88 -2.80
C ARG A 8 -1.92 9.29 -3.00
N ASP A 9 -3.00 9.68 -2.32
CA ASP A 9 -3.45 11.07 -2.36
C ASP A 9 -2.67 11.98 -1.39
N CYS A 10 -3.10 13.24 -1.29
CA CYS A 10 -2.50 14.39 -0.61
C CYS A 10 -1.80 14.11 0.73
N CYS A 11 -2.31 13.18 1.55
CA CYS A 11 -1.69 12.82 2.82
C CYS A 11 -0.63 11.71 2.69
N CYS A 12 -0.91 10.64 1.94
CA CYS A 12 -0.06 9.45 1.94
C CYS A 12 0.95 9.38 0.79
N GLY A 13 0.73 10.13 -0.30
CA GLY A 13 1.61 10.17 -1.47
C GLY A 13 2.45 11.44 -1.59
N SER A 14 2.43 12.33 -0.60
CA SER A 14 3.11 13.62 -0.70
C SER A 14 4.46 13.65 0.01
N VAL A 15 5.46 14.22 -0.67
CA VAL A 15 6.78 14.51 -0.10
C VAL A 15 6.73 15.45 1.10
N ARG A 16 5.64 16.21 1.25
CA ARG A 16 5.40 17.08 2.41
C ARG A 16 5.18 16.25 3.68
N LYS A 17 4.39 15.18 3.60
CA LYS A 17 4.06 14.35 4.77
C LYS A 17 5.13 13.28 5.03
N VAL A 18 5.72 12.74 3.97
CA VAL A 18 6.81 11.75 4.07
C VAL A 18 8.02 12.25 3.26
N PRO A 19 8.87 13.11 3.87
CA PRO A 19 10.06 13.62 3.19
C PRO A 19 11.07 12.51 2.87
N GLY A 20 11.72 12.60 1.72
CA GLY A 20 12.78 11.68 1.31
C GLY A 20 12.29 10.36 0.70
N LEU A 21 10.97 10.11 0.68
CA LEU A 21 10.39 8.96 -0.01
C LEU A 21 9.85 9.35 -1.40
N ASP A 22 10.36 8.69 -2.42
CA ASP A 22 9.76 8.69 -3.76
C ASP A 22 8.63 7.64 -3.80
N HIS A 23 7.39 8.11 -3.72
CA HIS A 23 6.20 7.26 -3.67
C HIS A 23 5.91 6.60 -5.03
N ASP A 24 6.30 7.24 -6.13
CA ASP A 24 6.10 6.72 -7.49
C ASP A 24 7.10 5.61 -7.77
N GLU A 25 8.37 5.78 -7.39
CA GLU A 25 9.38 4.73 -7.44
C GLU A 25 9.00 3.54 -6.56
N GLN A 26 8.58 3.77 -5.30
CA GLN A 26 8.13 2.69 -4.43
C GLN A 26 6.95 1.92 -5.05
N THR A 27 6.00 2.62 -5.67
CA THR A 27 4.86 1.98 -6.35
C THR A 27 5.31 1.16 -7.55
N ARG A 28 6.28 1.66 -8.33
CA ARG A 28 6.88 0.92 -9.46
C ARG A 28 7.60 -0.35 -8.99
N GLN A 29 8.40 -0.27 -7.93
CA GLN A 29 9.10 -1.44 -7.38
C GLN A 29 8.13 -2.51 -6.86
N LEU A 30 7.05 -2.11 -6.16
CA LEU A 30 6.04 -3.06 -5.70
C LEU A 30 5.30 -3.75 -6.85
N ALA A 31 5.11 -3.05 -7.98
CA ALA A 31 4.45 -3.60 -9.17
C ALA A 31 5.25 -4.71 -9.85
N GLU A 32 6.56 -4.84 -9.57
CA GLU A 32 7.39 -5.94 -10.08
C GLU A 32 7.00 -7.31 -9.46
N VAL A 33 6.36 -7.31 -8.29
CA VAL A 33 6.10 -8.53 -7.50
C VAL A 33 4.63 -8.79 -7.19
N ALA A 34 3.74 -7.81 -7.42
CA ALA A 34 2.32 -7.92 -7.09
C ALA A 34 1.44 -7.01 -7.96
N GLU A 35 0.15 -7.34 -8.04
CA GLU A 35 -0.86 -6.45 -8.60
C GLU A 35 -1.07 -5.25 -7.66
N ILE A 36 -0.95 -4.04 -8.20
CA ILE A 36 -1.14 -2.80 -7.42
C ILE A 36 -2.53 -2.24 -7.62
N ARG A 37 -3.20 -1.95 -6.51
CA ARG A 37 -4.36 -1.06 -6.45
C ARG A 37 -3.96 0.25 -5.82
N VAL A 38 -4.09 1.35 -6.55
CA VAL A 38 -3.92 2.69 -5.99
C VAL A 38 -5.25 3.14 -5.39
N SER A 39 -5.25 3.46 -4.10
CA SER A 39 -6.37 4.13 -3.42
C SER A 39 -6.04 5.61 -3.26
N ALA A 40 -7.06 6.47 -3.38
CA ALA A 40 -6.91 7.87 -3.00
C ALA A 40 -6.64 7.98 -1.48
N CYS A 41 -7.56 7.49 -0.65
CA CYS A 41 -7.45 7.53 0.81
C CYS A 41 -7.76 6.15 1.43
N LEU A 42 -7.25 5.91 2.66
CA LEU A 42 -7.60 4.77 3.52
C LEU A 42 -8.02 5.22 4.93
N ASP A 43 -8.34 6.52 5.08
CA ASP A 43 -8.85 7.18 6.29
C ASP A 43 -7.97 7.08 7.54
N VAL A 44 -6.69 6.78 7.36
CA VAL A 44 -5.66 6.75 8.42
C VAL A 44 -4.52 7.72 8.10
N CYS A 45 -4.91 8.95 7.76
CA CYS A 45 -3.99 9.95 7.21
C CYS A 45 -2.76 10.18 8.08
N ASP A 46 -2.85 10.11 9.41
CA ASP A 46 -1.76 10.38 10.34
C ASP A 46 -0.61 9.39 10.28
N GLN A 47 -0.86 8.18 9.76
CA GLN A 47 0.17 7.16 9.58
C GLN A 47 1.04 7.44 8.35
N ALA A 48 0.46 8.03 7.29
CA ALA A 48 1.10 8.28 5.99
C ALA A 48 1.67 7.02 5.31
N ASN A 49 2.07 7.13 4.03
CA ASN A 49 2.60 6.04 3.20
C ASN A 49 1.96 4.65 3.44
N VAL A 50 0.63 4.58 3.55
CA VAL A 50 -0.04 3.35 3.97
C VAL A 50 -0.08 2.34 2.83
N ILE A 51 0.38 1.13 3.12
CA ILE A 51 0.41 -0.02 2.23
C ILE A 51 -0.34 -1.17 2.88
N VAL A 52 -1.27 -1.78 2.14
CA VAL A 52 -2.03 -2.94 2.60
C VAL A 52 -1.68 -4.14 1.72
N VAL A 53 -1.11 -5.18 2.31
CA VAL A 53 -0.82 -6.45 1.63
C VAL A 53 -2.00 -7.39 1.84
N GLN A 54 -2.63 -7.84 0.76
CA GLN A 54 -3.72 -8.79 0.84
C GLN A 54 -3.21 -10.23 0.80
N PRO A 55 -3.80 -11.15 1.60
CA PRO A 55 -3.51 -12.56 1.45
C PRO A 55 -4.05 -13.07 0.10
N THR A 56 -3.36 -14.07 -0.46
CA THR A 56 -3.88 -14.84 -1.59
C THR A 56 -5.18 -15.56 -1.18
N PRO A 57 -5.96 -16.10 -2.13
CA PRO A 57 -7.14 -16.91 -1.80
C PRO A 57 -6.81 -18.07 -0.84
N GLU A 58 -5.71 -18.80 -1.08
CA GLU A 58 -5.25 -19.90 -0.23
C GLU A 58 -4.80 -19.39 1.14
N GLY A 59 -4.04 -18.29 1.17
CA GLY A 59 -3.62 -17.66 2.42
C GLY A 59 -4.80 -17.21 3.27
N ARG A 60 -5.87 -16.70 2.65
CA ARG A 60 -7.11 -16.32 3.34
C ARG A 60 -7.86 -17.54 3.88
N ALA A 61 -7.92 -18.62 3.12
CA ALA A 61 -8.53 -19.89 3.56
C ALA A 61 -7.77 -20.50 4.76
N ALA A 62 -6.46 -20.34 4.81
CA ALA A 62 -5.61 -20.70 5.95
C ALA A 62 -5.71 -19.72 7.15
N GLY A 63 -6.66 -18.78 7.13
CA GLY A 63 -6.89 -17.83 8.22
C GLY A 63 -6.19 -16.48 8.06
N GLY A 64 -5.31 -16.33 7.07
CA GLY A 64 -4.57 -15.10 6.80
C GLY A 64 -5.47 -13.88 6.63
N ARG A 65 -4.99 -12.73 7.13
CA ARG A 65 -5.68 -11.43 7.12
C ARG A 65 -4.81 -10.39 6.40
N PRO A 66 -5.40 -9.29 5.89
CA PRO A 66 -4.61 -8.19 5.36
C PRO A 66 -3.64 -7.64 6.40
N VAL A 67 -2.41 -7.32 5.97
CA VAL A 67 -1.40 -6.67 6.80
C VAL A 67 -1.29 -5.22 6.37
N TRP A 68 -1.28 -4.32 7.35
CA TRP A 68 -1.13 -2.88 7.15
C TRP A 68 0.29 -2.47 7.54
N LEU A 69 0.94 -1.72 6.66
CA LEU A 69 2.27 -1.15 6.85
C LEU A 69 2.14 0.36 6.67
N ALA A 70 2.75 1.12 7.57
CA ALA A 70 2.83 2.58 7.50
C ALA A 70 4.17 3.04 8.05
#